data_AF-A0A2P8MBR7-F1
#
_entry.id   AF-A0A2P8MBR7-F1
#
_cell.length_a   1.000
_cell.length_b   1.000
_cell.length_c   1.000
_cell.angle_alpha   90.00
_cell.angle_beta   90.00
_cell.angle_gamma   90.00
#
_symmetry.space_group_name_H-M   'P 1'
#
loop_
_entity.id
_entity.type
_entity.pdbx_description
1 polymer ?
#
loop_
_entity_poly.entity_id
_entity_poly.type
_entity_poly.pdbx_seq_one_letter_code
_entity_poly.pdbx_strand_id
1 'polypeptide(L)'
;MNNKEKEIENLCRIYNFKYDFIGNFIRIKSKLDTWYIKRNQVMKEGIVLYHENTRQGVGMHHHGKHKNLKFLFKEIESHDNRFFLPLKVRCA
;
A
#
# COMPACT_ATOMS: atom_id res chain seq x y z
N MET A 1 13.55 6.15 -15.67
CA MET A 1 12.40 5.57 -14.96
C MET A 1 12.53 4.06 -14.97
N ASN A 2 12.64 3.44 -13.80
CA ASN A 2 13.06 2.04 -13.67
C ASN A 2 11.91 1.07 -14.03
N ASN A 3 12.20 -0.15 -14.53
CA ASN A 3 11.15 -1.10 -14.95
C ASN A 3 10.14 -1.43 -13.83
N LYS A 4 10.60 -1.45 -12.57
CA LYS A 4 9.75 -1.68 -11.39
C LYS A 4 8.87 -0.49 -11.00
N GLU A 5 9.31 0.73 -11.28
CA GLU A 5 8.51 1.94 -11.01
C GLU A 5 7.33 2.03 -11.98
N LYS A 6 7.56 1.67 -13.25
CA LYS A 6 6.48 1.51 -14.24
C LYS A 6 5.48 0.42 -13.84
N GLU A 7 5.95 -0.69 -13.27
CA GLU A 7 5.09 -1.75 -12.76
C GLU A 7 4.18 -1.25 -11.63
N ILE A 8 4.73 -0.45 -10.70
CA ILE A 8 3.96 0.17 -9.62
C ILE A 8 2.93 1.16 -10.16
N GLU A 9 3.31 2.03 -11.09
CA GLU A 9 2.38 2.98 -11.71
C GLU A 9 1.20 2.27 -12.38
N ASN A 10 1.48 1.21 -13.15
CA ASN A 10 0.45 0.40 -13.78
C ASN A 10 -0.48 -0.25 -12.75
N LEU A 11 0.07 -0.79 -11.66
CA LEU A 11 -0.73 -1.37 -10.58
C LEU A 11 -1.57 -0.31 -9.87
N CYS A 12 -1.01 0.86 -9.55
CA CYS A 12 -1.78 1.96 -8.99
C CYS A 12 -2.95 2.36 -9.88
N ARG A 13 -2.78 2.36 -11.21
CA ARG A 13 -3.87 2.60 -12.15
C ARG A 13 -4.94 1.51 -12.12
N ILE A 14 -4.56 0.22 -12.09
CA ILE A 14 -5.49 -0.91 -12.03
C ILE A 14 -6.34 -0.88 -10.77
N TYR A 15 -5.71 -0.62 -9.62
CA TYR A 15 -6.36 -0.61 -8.31
C TYR A 15 -6.97 0.75 -7.94
N ASN A 16 -6.86 1.75 -8.84
CA ASN A 16 -7.28 3.14 -8.60
C ASN A 16 -6.68 3.75 -7.32
N PHE A 17 -5.41 3.49 -7.07
CA PHE A 17 -4.63 4.07 -5.98
C PHE A 17 -3.80 5.24 -6.47
N LYS A 18 -3.56 6.22 -5.59
CA LYS A 18 -2.62 7.31 -5.87
C LYS A 18 -1.23 6.92 -5.37
N TYR A 19 -0.18 7.45 -5.99
CA TYR A 19 1.18 7.18 -5.55
C TYR A 19 2.07 8.42 -5.68
N ASP A 20 3.10 8.49 -4.84
CA ASP A 20 4.12 9.53 -4.85
C ASP A 20 5.50 8.91 -4.57
N PHE A 21 6.55 9.41 -5.21
CA PHE A 21 7.92 9.05 -4.87
C PHE A 21 8.51 10.08 -3.90
N ILE A 22 8.89 9.66 -2.69
CA ILE A 22 9.38 10.54 -1.63
C ILE A 22 10.72 10.01 -1.12
N GLY A 23 11.81 10.63 -1.58
CA GLY A 23 13.17 10.18 -1.28
C GLY A 23 13.38 8.70 -1.65
N ASN A 24 13.67 7.89 -0.63
CA ASN A 24 13.88 6.44 -0.75
C ASN A 24 12.60 5.60 -0.60
N PHE A 25 11.43 6.23 -0.50
CA PHE A 25 10.15 5.56 -0.36
C PHE A 25 9.25 5.81 -1.56
N ILE A 26 8.39 4.84 -1.81
CA ILE A 26 7.24 4.92 -2.70
C ILE A 26 6.03 4.94 -1.77
N ARG A 27 5.32 6.05 -1.75
CA ARG A 27 4.08 6.21 -1.00
C ARG A 27 2.92 5.81 -1.90
N ILE A 28 2.07 4.92 -1.43
CA ILE A 28 0.83 4.50 -2.10
C ILE A 28 -0.32 4.89 -1.19
N LYS A 29 -1.23 5.71 -1.69
CA LYS A 29 -2.46 6.09 -0.99
C LYS A 29 -3.60 5.24 -1.53
N SER A 30 -4.09 4.34 -0.70
CA SER A 30 -5.31 3.60 -0.96
C SER A 30 -6.52 4.46 -0.57
N LYS A 31 -7.73 3.88 -0.52
CA LYS A 31 -8.94 4.61 -0.16
C LYS A 31 -8.97 4.97 1.33
N LEU A 32 -8.37 4.13 2.18
CA LEU A 32 -8.41 4.28 3.63
C LEU A 32 -7.04 4.62 4.23
N ASP A 33 -5.97 4.06 3.69
CA ASP A 33 -4.67 4.04 4.32
C ASP A 33 -3.56 4.58 3.42
N THR A 34 -2.45 4.92 4.06
CA THR A 34 -1.21 5.25 3.38
C THR A 34 -0.19 4.14 3.60
N TRP A 35 0.41 3.70 2.51
CA TRP A 35 1.34 2.59 2.46
C TRP A 35 2.67 3.07 1.94
N TYR A 36 3.77 2.51 2.45
CA TYR A 36 5.11 2.87 2.04
C TYR A 36 5.92 1.64 1.66
N ILE A 37 6.65 1.75 0.56
CA ILE A 37 7.58 0.74 0.08
C ILE A 37 8.96 1.38 -0.05
N LYS A 38 10.01 0.76 0.48
CA LYS A 38 11.38 1.24 0.27
C LYS A 38 11.84 0.95 -1.16
N ARG A 39 12.22 1.98 -1.92
CA ARG A 39 12.70 1.89 -3.32
C ARG A 39 13.86 0.91 -3.48
N ASN A 40 14.81 0.94 -2.54
CA ASN A 40 15.98 0.04 -2.54
C ASN A 40 15.62 -1.44 -2.33
N GLN A 41 14.44 -1.74 -1.79
CA GLN A 41 13.97 -3.11 -1.55
C GLN A 41 13.07 -3.65 -2.66
N VAL A 42 12.46 -2.77 -3.48
CA VAL A 42 11.72 -3.20 -4.68
C VAL A 42 12.64 -3.98 -5.65
N MET A 43 13.95 -3.78 -5.56
CA MET A 43 14.96 -4.46 -6.38
C MET A 43 15.61 -5.68 -5.71
N LYS A 44 15.28 -6.00 -4.45
CA LYS A 44 15.81 -7.17 -3.72
C LYS A 44 14.70 -8.20 -3.48
N GLU A 45 15.06 -9.44 -3.14
CA GLU A 45 14.17 -10.63 -3.03
C GLU A 45 12.99 -10.54 -2.03
N GLY A 46 12.70 -9.36 -1.47
CA GLY A 46 11.55 -9.13 -0.62
C GLY A 46 11.17 -7.66 -0.55
N ILE A 47 9.93 -7.36 -0.88
CA ILE A 47 9.34 -6.02 -0.82
C ILE A 47 8.73 -5.85 0.57
N VAL A 48 9.31 -4.98 1.38
CA VAL A 48 8.74 -4.65 2.70
C VAL A 48 7.65 -3.60 2.51
N LEU A 49 6.46 -3.93 2.99
CA LEU A 49 5.31 -3.03 3.04
C LEU A 49 5.22 -2.44 4.45
N TYR A 50 5.19 -1.11 4.50
CA TYR A 50 4.90 -0.37 5.71
C TYR A 50 3.51 0.26 5.61
N HIS A 51 2.82 0.34 6.73
CA HIS A 51 1.46 0.85 6.87
C HIS A 51 1.45 2.03 7.83
N GLU A 52 0.76 3.09 7.43
CA GLU A 52 0.44 4.22 8.29
C GLU A 52 -1.08 4.37 8.31
N ASN A 53 -1.64 4.03 9.47
CA ASN A 53 -3.07 4.05 9.69
C ASN A 53 -3.49 5.50 9.99
N THR A 54 -4.30 6.10 9.13
CA THR A 54 -4.73 7.51 9.32
C THR A 54 -5.56 7.73 10.59
N ARG A 55 -6.08 6.65 11.21
CA ARG A 55 -7.04 6.72 12.32
C ARG A 55 -6.51 6.31 13.70
N GLN A 56 -5.37 5.63 13.83
CA GLN A 56 -5.00 4.94 15.09
C GLN A 56 -3.63 5.28 15.70
N GLY A 57 -2.87 6.23 15.14
CA GLY A 57 -1.64 6.70 15.77
C GLY A 57 -0.63 7.27 14.78
N VAL A 58 0.36 8.00 15.30
CA VAL A 58 1.44 8.58 14.51
C VAL A 58 2.57 7.54 14.42
N GLY A 59 2.67 6.82 13.31
CA GLY A 59 3.73 5.82 13.16
C GLY A 59 3.65 5.01 11.87
N MET A 60 4.81 4.82 11.22
CA MET A 60 4.97 3.90 10.11
C MET A 60 5.27 2.50 10.67
N HIS A 61 4.31 1.58 10.57
CA HIS A 61 4.43 0.22 11.09
C HIS A 61 4.85 -0.75 9.99
N HIS A 62 5.67 -1.75 10.33
CA HIS A 62 5.99 -2.85 9.41
C HIS A 62 4.75 -3.75 9.26
N HIS A 63 4.16 -3.79 8.06
CA HIS A 63 3.01 -4.63 7.79
C HIS A 63 3.44 -6.04 7.41
N GLY A 64 4.36 -6.17 6.45
CA GLY A 64 4.73 -7.47 5.92
C GLY A 64 5.86 -7.43 4.89
N LYS A 65 6.32 -8.63 4.51
CA LYS A 65 7.26 -8.85 3.41
C LYS A 65 6.56 -9.61 2.29
N HIS A 66 6.63 -9.09 1.07
CA HIS A 66 5.96 -9.66 -0.10
C HIS A 66 6.98 -10.07 -1.16
N LYS A 67 6.68 -11.19 -1.84
CA LYS A 67 7.54 -11.74 -2.90
C LYS A 67 7.46 -10.93 -4.20
N ASN A 68 6.33 -10.29 -4.47
CA ASN A 68 6.14 -9.46 -5.65
C ASN A 68 5.09 -8.36 -5.43
N LEU A 69 5.09 -7.37 -6.33
CA LEU A 69 4.20 -6.21 -6.27
C LEU A 69 2.73 -6.58 -6.45
N LYS A 70 2.40 -7.60 -7.25
CA LYS A 70 1.00 -8.02 -7.46
C LYS A 70 0.34 -8.49 -6.15
N PHE A 71 1.03 -9.33 -5.37
CA PHE A 71 0.50 -9.77 -4.07
C PHE A 71 0.37 -8.60 -3.09
N LEU A 72 1.35 -7.71 -3.07
CA LEU A 72 1.33 -6.52 -2.23
C LEU A 72 0.09 -5.66 -2.52
N PHE A 73 -0.22 -5.38 -3.79
CA PHE A 73 -1.39 -4.57 -4.15
C PHE A 73 -2.72 -5.25 -3.85
N LYS A 74 -2.82 -6.57 -4.06
CA LYS A 74 -4.00 -7.35 -3.64
C LYS A 74 -4.21 -7.29 -2.14
N GLU A 75 -3.15 -7.31 -1.36
CA GLU A 75 -3.23 -7.21 0.09
C GLU A 75 -3.71 -5.83 0.53
N ILE A 76 -3.19 -4.75 -0.06
CA ILE A 76 -3.67 -3.37 0.18
C ILE A 76 -5.16 -3.26 -0.13
N GLU A 77 -5.61 -3.74 -1.30
CA GLU A 77 -7.03 -3.73 -1.66
C GLU A 77 -7.88 -4.58 -0.71
N SER A 78 -7.38 -5.74 -0.29
CA SER A 78 -8.09 -6.61 0.64
C SER A 78 -8.19 -5.99 2.03
N HIS A 79 -7.15 -5.30 2.48
CA HIS A 79 -7.14 -4.51 3.71
C HIS A 79 -8.19 -3.41 3.61
N ASP A 80 -8.14 -2.59 2.55
CA ASP A 80 -9.13 -1.55 2.30
C ASP A 80 -10.55 -2.14 2.32
N ASN A 81 -10.85 -3.18 1.56
CA ASN A 81 -12.19 -3.79 1.51
C ASN A 81 -12.65 -4.33 2.87
N ARG A 82 -11.74 -4.90 3.67
CA ARG A 82 -12.05 -5.41 5.02
C ARG A 82 -12.43 -4.28 5.97
N PHE A 83 -11.73 -3.15 5.90
CA PHE A 83 -11.97 -1.98 6.78
C PHE A 83 -12.93 -0.95 6.17
N PHE A 84 -13.26 -1.08 4.88
CA PHE A 84 -14.22 -0.27 4.13
C PHE A 84 -15.65 -0.80 4.26
N LEU A 85 -15.86 -1.97 4.87
CA LEU A 85 -17.21 -2.36 5.26
C LEU A 85 -17.78 -1.24 6.14
N PRO A 86 -18.95 -0.69 5.77
CA PRO A 86 -19.53 0.43 6.48
C PRO A 86 -19.64 0.04 7.95
N LEU A 87 -19.48 1.01 8.85
CA LEU A 87 -20.13 0.99 10.15
C LEU A 87 -21.48 0.31 9.92
N LYS A 88 -21.61 -0.98 10.29
CA LYS A 88 -22.89 -1.68 10.24
C LYS A 88 -23.80 -0.73 10.99
N VAL A 89 -24.77 -0.17 10.28
CA VAL A 89 -25.92 0.48 10.87
C VAL A 89 -26.42 -0.56 11.87
N ARG A 90 -26.09 -0.36 13.15
CA ARG A 90 -26.81 -0.99 14.22
C ARG A 90 -28.16 -0.31 14.13
N CYS A 91 -29.06 -0.86 13.32
CA CYS A 91 -30.46 -0.59 13.52
C CYS A 91 -30.74 -1.02 14.96
N ALA A 92 -31.12 -0.02 15.75
CA ALA A 92 -31.61 -0.14 17.11
C ALA A 92 -32.85 -1.04 17.16
#